data_AF-A0A2T0UEW1-F1
#
_entry.id   AF-A0A2T0UEW1-F1
#
_cell.length_a   1.000
_cell.length_b   1.000
_cell.length_c   1.000
_cell.angle_alpha   90.00
_cell.angle_beta   90.00
_cell.angle_gamma   90.00
#
_symmetry.space_group_name_H-M   'P 1'
#
loop_
_entity.id
_entity.type
_entity.pdbx_description
1 polymer ?
#
loop_
_entity_poly.entity_id
_entity_poly.type
_entity_poly.pdbx_seq_one_letter_code
_entity_poly.pdbx_strand_id
1 'polypeptide(L)'
;MNLDPKSTTVSVDRFTDGTYGVGIHYGHDISIGLDTFAAATYTKAVHKVAALAEYAAAVIDQFTTLGIPDGNALPTVGELMDADWDGIAAYVGLKVVPLVAASDRTPQVRFDVNHRPFTQVTAADARDHAAAVHRAAATARLDERYYKFLRGPLNLPDDKARGLIGELADHRIDGGDRVIRAARDAKATLASGGVLTEIAAEQDAQHKKFGEQNHPDLDPHDFPSVARNEYAFRADRWKQINTRRAKDGCEVKNRDPEVASCTAWDGILLEEVYEALAEKDPEAQRAELVQVAAVAATWVEAIDRRSGAGNGGDRG
;
A
#
# COMPACT_ATOMS: atom_id res chain seq x y z
N MET A 1 -20.54 9.61 -2.62
CA MET A 1 -19.63 9.05 -3.63
C MET A 1 -18.31 8.80 -2.92
N ASN A 2 -18.04 7.56 -2.50
CA ASN A 2 -16.79 7.20 -1.84
C ASN A 2 -15.73 7.06 -2.94
N LEU A 3 -14.94 8.10 -3.15
CA LEU A 3 -13.77 7.99 -4.02
C LEU A 3 -12.71 7.16 -3.29
N ASP A 4 -12.13 6.19 -3.98
CA ASP A 4 -11.03 5.39 -3.46
C ASP A 4 -9.88 6.35 -3.09
N PRO A 5 -9.41 6.39 -1.83
CA PRO A 5 -8.25 7.16 -1.44
C PRO A 5 -7.02 6.93 -2.34
N LYS A 6 -6.93 5.75 -2.99
CA LYS A 6 -5.90 5.40 -3.97
C LYS A 6 -5.95 6.20 -5.27
N SER A 7 -6.97 7.03 -5.49
CA SER A 7 -7.13 7.87 -6.69
C SER A 7 -6.54 9.28 -6.56
N THR A 8 -5.92 9.61 -5.42
CA THR A 8 -5.26 10.91 -5.25
C THR A 8 -3.85 10.85 -5.83
N THR A 9 -3.56 11.64 -6.86
CA THR A 9 -2.22 11.78 -7.42
C THR A 9 -1.70 13.20 -7.23
N VAL A 10 -0.37 13.32 -7.13
CA VAL A 10 0.33 14.59 -6.98
C VAL A 10 1.29 14.73 -8.15
N SER A 11 1.19 15.84 -8.87
CA SER A 11 2.00 16.13 -10.06
C SER A 11 2.68 17.49 -9.93
N VAL A 12 3.67 17.72 -10.80
CA VAL A 12 4.12 19.07 -11.12
C VAL A 12 3.32 19.54 -12.32
N ASP A 13 2.44 20.51 -12.10
CA ASP A 13 1.58 21.06 -13.13
C ASP A 13 2.09 22.41 -13.61
N ARG A 14 1.66 22.76 -14.81
CA ARG A 14 1.83 24.09 -15.36
C ARG A 14 0.51 24.84 -15.32
N PHE A 15 0.52 26.02 -14.71
CA PHE A 15 -0.66 26.88 -14.64
C PHE A 15 -0.82 27.72 -15.91
N THR A 16 -2.02 28.28 -16.08
CA THR A 16 -2.41 29.06 -17.27
C THR A 16 -1.58 30.34 -17.43
N ASP A 17 -1.06 30.89 -16.34
CA ASP A 17 -0.11 32.02 -16.34
C ASP A 17 1.32 31.63 -16.74
N GLY A 18 1.56 30.34 -16.98
CA GLY A 18 2.84 29.78 -17.36
C GLY A 18 3.78 29.48 -16.21
N THR A 19 3.37 29.70 -14.96
CA THR A 19 4.12 29.27 -13.78
C THR A 19 4.02 27.76 -13.56
N TYR A 20 5.01 27.22 -12.85
CA TYR A 20 5.03 25.82 -12.42
C TYR A 20 4.55 25.73 -10.98
N GLY A 21 3.66 24.79 -10.70
CA GLY A 21 3.10 24.54 -9.38
C GLY A 21 2.88 23.07 -9.14
N VAL A 22 2.15 22.77 -8.06
CA VAL A 22 1.78 21.41 -7.69
C VAL A 22 0.31 21.19 -8.02
N GLY A 23 0.03 20.17 -8.81
CA GLY A 23 -1.32 19.64 -9.00
C GLY A 23 -1.61 18.59 -7.95
N ILE A 24 -2.70 18.75 -7.21
CA ILE A 24 -3.28 17.66 -6.44
C ILE A 24 -4.55 17.22 -7.14
N HIS A 25 -4.53 16.05 -7.75
CA HIS A 25 -5.65 15.48 -8.48
C HIS A 25 -6.37 14.49 -7.60
N TYR A 26 -7.65 14.72 -7.41
CA TYR A 26 -8.52 13.85 -6.63
C TYR A 26 -9.53 13.18 -7.58
N GLY A 27 -9.20 11.98 -8.05
CA GLY A 27 -9.95 11.33 -9.12
C GLY A 27 -9.81 12.07 -10.46
N HIS A 28 -10.78 11.87 -11.37
CA HIS A 28 -10.71 12.42 -12.73
C HIS A 28 -11.16 13.89 -12.85
N ASP A 29 -11.99 14.37 -11.92
CA ASP A 29 -12.76 15.60 -12.12
C ASP A 29 -12.34 16.76 -11.21
N ILE A 30 -11.52 16.49 -10.18
CA ILE A 30 -11.16 17.51 -9.19
C ILE A 30 -9.64 17.64 -9.17
N SER A 31 -9.15 18.85 -9.42
CA SER A 31 -7.74 19.17 -9.33
C SER A 31 -7.56 20.50 -8.60
N ILE A 32 -6.64 20.54 -7.66
CA ILE A 32 -6.26 21.75 -6.92
C ILE A 32 -4.85 22.12 -7.33
N GLY A 33 -4.71 23.28 -7.96
CA GLY A 33 -3.41 23.88 -8.25
C GLY A 33 -2.90 24.67 -7.04
N LEU A 34 -1.70 24.32 -6.57
CA LEU A 34 -0.98 25.03 -5.52
C LEU A 34 0.30 25.65 -6.09
N ASP A 35 0.51 26.94 -5.86
CA ASP A 35 1.86 27.49 -6.04
C ASP A 35 2.82 26.91 -4.98
N THR A 36 4.12 27.17 -5.12
CA THR A 36 5.13 26.61 -4.21
C THR A 36 4.97 27.05 -2.74
N PHE A 37 4.41 28.24 -2.49
CA PHE A 37 4.17 28.75 -1.14
C PHE A 37 2.91 28.13 -0.53
N ALA A 38 1.84 28.03 -1.33
CA ALA A 38 0.60 27.33 -1.00
C ALA A 38 0.87 25.85 -0.70
N ALA A 39 1.71 25.17 -1.49
CA ALA A 39 2.11 23.79 -1.25
C ALA A 39 2.88 23.63 0.08
N ALA A 40 3.78 24.56 0.42
CA ALA A 40 4.46 24.53 1.72
C ALA A 40 3.49 24.74 2.90
N THR A 41 2.53 25.66 2.75
CA THR A 41 1.49 25.90 3.75
C THR A 41 0.59 24.68 3.93
N TYR A 42 0.16 24.09 2.82
CA TYR A 42 -0.63 22.87 2.78
C TYR A 42 0.06 21.71 3.50
N THR A 43 1.31 21.42 3.14
CA THR A 43 2.08 20.30 3.74
C THR A 43 2.27 20.46 5.24
N LYS A 44 2.53 21.68 5.71
CA LYS A 44 2.59 21.97 7.15
C LYS A 44 1.26 21.73 7.85
N ALA A 45 0.14 22.17 7.25
CA ALA A 45 -1.19 21.95 7.80
C ALA A 45 -1.52 20.46 7.91
N VAL A 46 -1.26 19.68 6.85
CA VAL A 46 -1.47 18.22 6.84
C VAL A 46 -0.63 17.52 7.92
N HIS A 47 0.66 17.83 8.03
CA HIS A 47 1.51 17.24 9.07
C HIS A 47 1.04 17.58 10.49
N LYS A 48 0.62 18.84 10.73
CA LYS A 48 0.07 19.27 12.02
C LYS A 48 -1.19 18.47 12.36
N VAL A 49 -2.13 18.36 11.41
CA VAL A 49 -3.38 17.63 11.64
C VAL A 49 -3.17 16.12 11.82
N ALA A 50 -2.24 15.51 11.08
CA ALA A 50 -1.87 14.12 11.30
C ALA A 50 -1.32 13.88 12.71
N ALA A 51 -0.46 14.78 13.20
CA ALA A 51 0.07 14.70 14.56
C ALA A 51 -1.02 14.88 15.64
N LEU A 52 -1.97 15.80 15.41
CA LEU A 52 -3.13 15.99 16.31
C LEU A 52 -3.99 14.73 16.37
N ALA A 53 -4.27 14.09 15.23
CA ALA A 53 -5.05 12.85 15.17
C ALA A 53 -4.39 11.71 15.96
N GLU A 54 -3.07 11.54 15.84
CA GLU A 54 -2.32 10.53 16.59
C GLU A 54 -2.29 10.81 18.09
N TYR A 55 -2.05 12.06 18.47
CA TYR A 55 -2.06 12.45 19.86
C TYR A 55 -3.45 12.24 20.48
N ALA A 56 -4.51 12.59 19.76
CA ALA A 56 -5.89 12.34 20.16
C ALA A 56 -6.17 10.85 20.36
N ALA A 57 -5.75 9.99 19.44
CA ALA A 57 -5.89 8.53 19.57
C ALA A 57 -5.17 8.02 20.83
N ALA A 58 -3.94 8.46 21.06
CA ALA A 58 -3.17 8.08 22.25
C ALA A 58 -3.83 8.53 23.57
N VAL A 59 -4.40 9.74 23.62
CA VAL A 59 -5.12 10.22 24.80
C VAL A 59 -6.41 9.42 25.04
N ILE A 60 -7.13 9.06 23.98
CA ILE A 60 -8.33 8.22 24.11
C ILE A 60 -7.98 6.85 24.69
N ASP A 61 -6.89 6.22 24.22
CA ASP A 61 -6.42 4.94 24.77
C ASP A 61 -6.03 5.05 26.25
N GLN A 62 -5.39 6.15 26.66
CA GLN A 62 -5.10 6.42 28.06
C GLN A 62 -6.39 6.57 28.89
N PHE A 63 -7.39 7.31 28.40
CA PHE A 63 -8.67 7.45 29.07
C PHE A 63 -9.41 6.13 29.23
N THR A 64 -9.41 5.27 28.20
CA THR A 64 -9.99 3.93 28.31
C THR A 64 -9.25 3.08 29.33
N THR A 65 -7.92 3.16 29.39
CA THR A 65 -7.11 2.45 30.40
C THR A 65 -7.47 2.87 31.83
N LEU A 66 -7.91 4.12 32.01
CA LEU A 66 -8.42 4.65 33.27
C LEU A 66 -9.90 4.34 33.54
N GLY A 67 -10.56 3.58 32.65
CA GLY A 67 -11.97 3.19 32.78
C GLY A 67 -12.97 4.26 32.33
N ILE A 68 -12.53 5.30 31.62
CA ILE A 68 -13.43 6.31 31.04
C ILE A 68 -14.05 5.75 29.76
N PRO A 69 -15.40 5.73 29.63
CA PRO A 69 -16.06 5.27 28.41
C PRO A 69 -15.75 6.15 27.20
N ASP A 70 -15.66 5.54 26.01
CA ASP A 70 -15.31 6.22 24.75
C ASP A 70 -16.22 7.41 24.41
N GLY A 71 -17.51 7.31 24.76
CA GLY A 71 -18.48 8.39 24.58
C GLY A 71 -18.15 9.67 25.35
N ASN A 72 -17.35 9.57 26.42
CA ASN A 72 -16.87 10.71 27.20
C ASN A 72 -15.44 11.10 26.81
N ALA A 73 -14.61 10.14 26.38
CA ALA A 73 -13.22 10.39 26.03
C ALA A 73 -13.08 11.34 24.82
N LEU A 74 -13.87 11.13 23.77
CA LEU A 74 -13.75 11.90 22.52
C LEU A 74 -14.12 13.39 22.67
N PRO A 75 -15.25 13.77 23.33
CA PRO A 75 -15.53 15.18 23.62
C PRO A 75 -14.43 15.87 24.43
N THR A 76 -13.89 15.19 25.46
CA THR A 76 -12.80 15.73 26.29
C THR A 76 -11.53 15.98 25.50
N VAL A 77 -11.18 15.10 24.56
CA VAL A 77 -10.05 15.35 23.65
C VAL A 77 -10.32 16.53 22.72
N GLY A 78 -11.56 16.68 22.21
CA GLY A 78 -11.95 17.86 21.44
C GLY A 78 -11.77 19.16 22.24
N GLU A 79 -12.21 19.19 23.50
CA GLU A 79 -12.00 20.33 24.41
C GLU A 79 -10.52 20.60 24.70
N LEU A 80 -9.70 19.55 24.85
CA LEU A 80 -8.26 19.68 25.09
C LEU A 80 -7.51 20.23 23.87
N MET A 81 -7.94 19.86 22.67
CA MET A 81 -7.31 20.29 21.40
C MET A 81 -7.82 21.66 20.90
N ASP A 82 -8.90 22.19 21.50
CA ASP A 82 -9.47 23.52 21.22
C ASP A 82 -9.78 23.73 19.72
N ALA A 83 -9.65 24.95 19.22
CA ALA A 83 -9.94 25.35 17.83
C ALA A 83 -9.16 24.55 16.77
N ASP A 84 -8.04 23.91 17.12
CA ASP A 84 -7.29 23.05 16.19
C ASP A 84 -8.03 21.75 15.87
N TRP A 85 -8.97 21.32 16.73
CA TRP A 85 -9.79 20.11 16.51
C TRP A 85 -10.80 20.27 15.38
N ASP A 86 -11.33 21.49 15.21
CA ASP A 86 -12.25 21.78 14.12
C ASP A 86 -11.60 21.67 12.75
N GLY A 87 -10.27 21.64 12.68
CA GLY A 87 -9.46 21.48 11.49
C GLY A 87 -8.89 22.79 10.96
N ILE A 88 -7.85 22.67 10.16
CA ILE A 88 -6.99 23.78 9.70
C ILE A 88 -7.27 24.08 8.24
N ALA A 89 -7.49 25.36 7.92
CA ALA A 89 -7.53 25.82 6.53
C ALA A 89 -6.13 25.64 5.92
N ALA A 90 -5.99 24.68 5.01
CA ALA A 90 -4.72 24.37 4.37
C ALA A 90 -4.50 25.21 3.10
N TYR A 91 -5.59 25.54 2.40
CA TYR A 91 -5.61 26.40 1.22
C TYR A 91 -7.03 26.95 0.99
N VAL A 92 -7.21 27.88 0.05
CA VAL A 92 -8.54 28.41 -0.31
C VAL A 92 -9.46 27.25 -0.71
N GLY A 93 -10.55 27.08 0.05
CA GLY A 93 -11.50 25.98 -0.16
C GLY A 93 -11.01 24.60 0.28
N LEU A 94 -9.85 24.47 0.92
CA LEU A 94 -9.32 23.18 1.39
C LEU A 94 -9.05 23.23 2.89
N LYS A 95 -9.70 22.34 3.63
CA LYS A 95 -9.56 22.20 5.08
C LYS A 95 -9.16 20.77 5.43
N VAL A 96 -8.26 20.61 6.39
CA VAL A 96 -7.82 19.31 6.91
C VAL A 96 -8.26 19.17 8.35
N VAL A 97 -8.88 18.04 8.70
CA VAL A 97 -9.55 17.82 9.98
C VAL A 97 -8.98 16.57 10.64
N PRO A 98 -8.51 16.63 11.90
CA PRO A 98 -8.07 15.45 12.63
C PRO A 98 -9.29 14.62 13.04
N LEU A 99 -9.17 13.30 12.96
CA LEU A 99 -10.21 12.36 13.39
C LEU A 99 -9.58 11.17 14.11
N VAL A 100 -10.38 10.50 14.94
CA VAL A 100 -10.08 9.20 15.50
C VAL A 100 -11.23 8.27 15.16
N ALA A 101 -10.94 7.14 14.52
CA ALA A 101 -11.96 6.18 14.12
C ALA A 101 -12.66 5.58 15.34
N ALA A 102 -13.98 5.58 15.37
CA ALA A 102 -14.73 5.03 16.50
C ALA A 102 -14.60 3.51 16.64
N SER A 103 -14.31 2.80 15.55
CA SER A 103 -14.25 1.33 15.51
C SER A 103 -13.01 0.74 16.15
N ASP A 104 -11.86 1.36 15.92
CA ASP A 104 -10.54 0.81 16.21
C ASP A 104 -9.56 1.87 16.74
N ARG A 105 -10.04 3.10 16.95
CA ARG A 105 -9.26 4.25 17.43
C ARG A 105 -8.07 4.61 16.54
N THR A 106 -8.08 4.15 15.31
CA THR A 106 -7.03 4.49 14.35
C THR A 106 -7.07 6.00 14.08
N PRO A 107 -5.92 6.71 14.17
CA PRO A 107 -5.83 8.13 13.86
C PRO A 107 -5.99 8.37 12.37
N GLN A 108 -6.85 9.32 12.02
CA GLN A 108 -7.26 9.60 10.64
C GLN A 108 -7.24 11.09 10.36
N VAL A 109 -7.07 11.44 9.09
CA VAL A 109 -7.12 12.81 8.59
C VAL A 109 -8.19 12.87 7.51
N ARG A 110 -9.14 13.80 7.68
CA ARG A 110 -10.16 14.09 6.67
C ARG A 110 -9.79 15.34 5.90
N PHE A 111 -9.96 15.28 4.60
CA PHE A 111 -9.81 16.41 3.70
C PHE A 111 -11.20 16.88 3.30
N ASP A 112 -11.48 18.16 3.54
CA ASP A 112 -12.73 18.82 3.18
C ASP A 112 -12.43 19.80 2.03
N VAL A 113 -13.14 19.65 0.91
CA VAL A 113 -13.03 20.52 -0.27
C VAL A 113 -14.33 21.32 -0.40
N ASN A 114 -14.23 22.65 -0.46
CA ASN A 114 -15.35 23.59 -0.49
C ASN A 114 -16.36 23.32 0.63
N HIS A 115 -15.86 23.14 1.86
CA HIS A 115 -16.64 22.85 3.07
C HIS A 115 -17.40 21.51 3.05
N ARG A 116 -17.07 20.60 2.12
CA ARG A 116 -17.66 19.27 2.07
C ARG A 116 -16.59 18.21 2.32
N PRO A 117 -16.87 17.21 3.19
CA PRO A 117 -16.03 16.04 3.32
C PRO A 117 -15.74 15.41 1.97
N PHE A 118 -14.47 15.28 1.64
CA PHE A 118 -14.02 14.75 0.36
C PHE A 118 -13.45 13.34 0.51
N THR A 119 -12.40 13.18 1.32
CA THR A 119 -11.78 11.88 1.60
C THR A 119 -11.24 11.81 3.03
N GLN A 120 -10.94 10.59 3.46
CA GLN A 120 -10.40 10.28 4.77
C GLN A 120 -9.34 9.19 4.63
N VAL A 121 -8.19 9.43 5.26
CA VAL A 121 -7.03 8.53 5.18
C VAL A 121 -6.43 8.37 6.58
N THR A 122 -5.53 7.39 6.74
CA THR A 122 -4.79 7.27 8.00
C THR A 122 -3.83 8.45 8.20
N ALA A 123 -3.46 8.75 9.44
CA ALA A 123 -2.46 9.79 9.71
C ALA A 123 -1.11 9.52 9.01
N ALA A 124 -0.73 8.25 8.87
CA ALA A 124 0.47 7.85 8.13
C ALA A 124 0.34 8.19 6.62
N ASP A 125 -0.75 7.78 5.98
CA ASP A 125 -0.99 8.08 4.56
C ASP A 125 -1.06 9.60 4.30
N ALA A 126 -1.62 10.37 5.24
CA ALA A 126 -1.65 11.82 5.15
C ALA A 126 -0.24 12.44 5.17
N ARG A 127 0.70 11.90 5.96
CA ARG A 127 2.10 12.35 5.96
C ARG A 127 2.80 12.00 4.65
N ASP A 128 2.57 10.81 4.12
CA ASP A 128 3.15 10.39 2.84
C ASP A 128 2.66 11.29 1.71
N HIS A 129 1.37 11.63 1.72
CA HIS A 129 0.77 12.60 0.82
C HIS A 129 1.41 13.99 0.96
N ALA A 130 1.56 14.51 2.18
CA ALA A 130 2.23 15.79 2.42
C ALA A 130 3.69 15.77 1.94
N ALA A 131 4.41 14.68 2.16
CA ALA A 131 5.78 14.52 1.67
C ALA A 131 5.84 14.50 0.13
N ALA A 132 4.86 13.87 -0.54
CA ALA A 132 4.74 13.88 -1.99
C ALA A 132 4.50 15.31 -2.53
N VAL A 133 3.57 16.07 -1.91
CA VAL A 133 3.33 17.48 -2.27
C VAL A 133 4.56 18.36 -2.04
N HIS A 134 5.30 18.14 -0.95
CA HIS A 134 6.53 18.87 -0.68
C HIS A 134 7.60 18.62 -1.75
N ARG A 135 7.78 17.36 -2.15
CA ARG A 135 8.71 16.98 -3.23
C ARG A 135 8.29 17.60 -4.57
N ALA A 136 7.00 17.53 -4.92
CA ALA A 136 6.49 18.15 -6.13
C ALA A 136 6.73 19.67 -6.13
N ALA A 137 6.53 20.35 -4.99
CA ALA A 137 6.79 21.79 -4.88
C ALA A 137 8.28 22.13 -5.08
N ALA A 138 9.19 21.32 -4.53
CA ALA A 138 10.62 21.49 -4.74
C ALA A 138 10.99 21.32 -6.22
N THR A 139 10.41 20.33 -6.89
CA THR A 139 10.62 20.08 -8.32
C THR A 139 10.06 21.20 -9.19
N ALA A 140 8.82 21.64 -8.95
CA ALA A 140 8.19 22.76 -9.65
C ALA A 140 9.06 24.04 -9.59
N ARG A 141 9.68 24.29 -8.43
CA ARG A 141 10.61 25.43 -8.24
C ARG A 141 11.89 25.28 -9.07
N LEU A 142 12.43 24.07 -9.19
CA LEU A 142 13.60 23.81 -10.03
C LEU A 142 13.25 23.98 -11.52
N ASP A 143 12.09 23.48 -11.94
CA ASP A 143 11.60 23.63 -13.31
C ASP A 143 11.39 25.10 -13.68
N GLU A 144 10.78 25.88 -12.78
CA GLU A 144 10.60 27.32 -12.99
C GLU A 144 11.95 28.05 -13.15
N ARG A 145 12.95 27.69 -12.34
CA ARG A 145 14.30 28.25 -12.45
C ARG A 145 14.98 27.85 -13.76
N TYR A 146 14.87 26.58 -14.14
CA TYR A 146 15.44 26.09 -15.38
C TYR A 146 14.77 26.75 -16.59
N TYR A 147 13.44 26.87 -16.58
CA TYR A 147 12.70 27.63 -17.59
C TYR A 147 13.19 29.06 -17.75
N LYS A 148 13.35 29.79 -16.63
CA LYS A 148 13.89 31.15 -16.64
C LYS A 148 15.31 31.20 -17.20
N PHE A 149 16.14 30.19 -16.92
CA PHE A 149 17.49 30.07 -17.48
C PHE A 149 17.48 29.81 -19.00
N LEU A 150 16.61 28.91 -19.48
CA LEU A 150 16.45 28.61 -20.90
C LEU A 150 15.94 29.82 -21.69
N ARG A 151 14.97 30.57 -21.14
CA ARG A 151 14.38 31.75 -21.78
C ARG A 151 15.20 33.02 -21.67
N GLY A 152 15.98 33.17 -20.60
CA GLY A 152 16.84 34.33 -20.37
C GLY A 152 18.20 34.14 -21.03
N PRO A 153 19.22 33.66 -20.30
CA PRO A 153 20.58 33.48 -20.80
C PRO A 153 20.73 32.78 -22.15
N LEU A 154 19.94 31.73 -22.40
CA LEU A 154 20.05 30.96 -23.64
C LEU A 154 19.12 31.45 -24.77
N ASN A 155 18.19 32.36 -24.45
CA ASN A 155 17.20 32.92 -25.38
C ASN A 155 16.50 31.86 -26.26
N LEU A 156 16.23 30.68 -25.70
CA LEU A 156 15.55 29.62 -26.46
C LEU A 156 14.10 30.01 -26.73
N PRO A 157 13.52 29.63 -27.89
CA PRO A 157 12.08 29.74 -28.12
C PRO A 157 11.26 29.10 -26.99
N ASP A 158 10.10 29.68 -26.72
CA ASP A 158 9.23 29.31 -25.60
C ASP A 158 8.78 27.84 -25.64
N ASP A 159 8.35 27.38 -26.81
CA ASP A 159 8.00 26.00 -27.11
C ASP A 159 9.18 25.03 -26.87
N LYS A 160 10.39 25.40 -27.32
CA LYS A 160 11.59 24.58 -27.13
C LYS A 160 12.01 24.50 -25.67
N ALA A 161 11.97 25.62 -24.94
CA ALA A 161 12.27 25.64 -23.51
C ALA A 161 11.31 24.75 -22.72
N ARG A 162 10.02 24.75 -23.09
CA ARG A 162 9.01 23.89 -22.48
C ARG A 162 9.21 22.42 -22.83
N GLY A 163 9.55 22.10 -24.07
CA GLY A 163 9.87 20.73 -24.50
C GLY A 163 10.98 20.13 -23.65
N LEU A 164 12.07 20.86 -23.45
CA LEU A 164 13.20 20.42 -22.62
C LEU A 164 12.83 20.17 -21.15
N ILE A 165 11.87 20.93 -20.59
CA ILE A 165 11.37 20.70 -19.22
C ILE A 165 10.41 19.52 -19.17
N GLY A 166 9.64 19.28 -20.22
CA GLY A 166 8.80 18.09 -20.38
C GLY A 166 9.65 16.82 -20.40
N GLU A 167 10.76 16.82 -21.14
CA GLU A 167 11.73 15.70 -21.18
C GLU A 167 12.36 15.41 -19.81
N LEU A 168 12.51 16.42 -18.94
CA LEU A 168 12.96 16.19 -17.57
C LEU A 168 11.94 15.43 -16.72
N ALA A 169 10.66 15.37 -17.11
CA ALA A 169 9.66 14.62 -16.36
C ALA A 169 10.02 13.14 -16.23
N ASP A 170 10.61 12.54 -17.28
CA ASP A 170 11.04 11.13 -17.27
C ASP A 170 12.25 10.90 -16.34
N HIS A 171 13.00 11.95 -16.03
CA HIS A 171 14.17 11.92 -15.15
C HIS A 171 13.87 12.37 -13.71
N ARG A 172 12.72 13.02 -13.49
CA ARG A 172 12.17 13.20 -12.16
C ARG A 172 11.83 11.79 -11.69
N ILE A 173 12.68 11.25 -10.83
CA ILE A 173 12.34 10.03 -10.11
C ILE A 173 10.95 10.28 -9.55
N ASP A 174 9.94 9.53 -9.99
CA ASP A 174 8.63 9.40 -9.36
C ASP A 174 8.84 8.79 -7.96
N GLY A 175 9.58 9.51 -7.12
CA GLY A 175 9.94 9.14 -5.77
C GLY A 175 8.73 9.24 -4.84
N GLY A 176 7.57 9.66 -5.35
CA GLY A 176 6.28 9.39 -4.72
C GLY A 176 5.92 7.92 -4.88
N ASP A 177 5.72 7.45 -6.11
CA ASP A 177 5.26 6.10 -6.37
C ASP A 177 6.29 5.03 -6.00
N ARG A 178 7.58 5.24 -6.24
CA ARG A 178 8.60 4.26 -5.81
C ARG A 178 8.78 4.20 -4.30
N VAL A 179 8.68 5.32 -3.58
CA VAL A 179 8.88 5.32 -2.11
C VAL A 179 7.62 4.88 -1.38
N ILE A 180 6.43 5.25 -1.85
CA ILE A 180 5.16 4.77 -1.29
C ILE A 180 4.99 3.29 -1.62
N ARG A 181 5.32 2.85 -2.85
CA ARG A 181 5.39 1.42 -3.18
C ARG A 181 6.47 0.74 -2.34
N ALA A 182 7.68 1.29 -2.20
CA ALA A 182 8.72 0.71 -1.34
C ALA A 182 8.37 0.67 0.15
N ALA A 183 7.60 1.63 0.68
CA ALA A 183 7.16 1.64 2.08
C ALA A 183 6.01 0.64 2.31
N ARG A 184 5.09 0.52 1.36
CA ARG A 184 4.08 -0.54 1.34
C ARG A 184 4.71 -1.92 1.18
N ASP A 185 5.67 -2.04 0.27
CA ASP A 185 6.48 -3.23 0.06
C ASP A 185 7.30 -3.50 1.31
N ALA A 186 7.82 -2.50 2.01
CA ALA A 186 8.53 -2.67 3.28
C ALA A 186 7.60 -3.14 4.40
N LYS A 187 6.36 -2.64 4.48
CA LYS A 187 5.36 -3.14 5.44
C LYS A 187 4.93 -4.57 5.13
N ALA A 188 4.73 -4.89 3.85
CA ALA A 188 4.52 -6.26 3.39
C ALA A 188 5.77 -7.12 3.68
N THR A 189 6.98 -6.60 3.47
CA THR A 189 8.26 -7.27 3.75
C THR A 189 8.49 -7.47 5.24
N LEU A 190 8.00 -6.58 6.11
CA LEU A 190 8.05 -6.75 7.56
C LEU A 190 7.09 -7.86 8.03
N ALA A 191 5.89 -7.92 7.44
CA ALA A 191 4.94 -9.00 7.70
C ALA A 191 5.46 -10.35 7.17
N SER A 192 5.96 -10.40 5.92
CA SER A 192 6.61 -11.57 5.35
C SER A 192 7.93 -11.91 6.04
N GLY A 193 8.61 -10.92 6.61
CA GLY A 193 9.87 -11.09 7.32
C GLY A 193 9.74 -11.97 8.56
N GLY A 194 8.58 -11.93 9.24
CA GLY A 194 8.26 -12.86 10.33
C GLY A 194 8.20 -14.31 9.85
N VAL A 195 7.37 -14.58 8.85
CA VAL A 195 7.19 -15.93 8.28
C VAL A 195 8.49 -16.46 7.67
N LEU A 196 9.26 -15.63 6.95
CA LEU A 196 10.54 -16.02 6.39
C LEU A 196 11.59 -16.32 7.47
N THR A 197 11.55 -15.63 8.61
CA THR A 197 12.40 -15.93 9.77
C THR A 197 12.03 -17.28 10.38
N GLU A 198 10.74 -17.59 10.49
CA GLU A 198 10.27 -18.90 10.97
C GLU A 198 10.67 -20.04 10.02
N ILE A 199 10.55 -19.82 8.71
CA ILE A 199 11.00 -20.78 7.68
C ILE A 199 12.51 -21.01 7.80
N ALA A 200 13.32 -19.95 7.96
CA ALA A 200 14.75 -20.08 8.13
C ALA A 200 15.11 -20.85 9.41
N ALA A 201 14.42 -20.58 10.52
CA ALA A 201 14.60 -21.30 11.78
C ALA A 201 14.23 -22.79 11.65
N GLU A 202 13.17 -23.11 10.91
CA GLU A 202 12.77 -24.49 10.62
C GLU A 202 13.79 -25.20 9.71
N GLN A 203 14.35 -24.53 8.70
CA GLN A 203 15.44 -25.06 7.88
C GLN A 203 16.67 -25.42 8.72
N ASP A 204 17.09 -24.54 9.63
CA ASP A 204 18.17 -24.81 10.57
C ASP A 204 17.86 -26.01 11.49
N ALA A 205 16.61 -26.13 11.95
CA ALA A 205 16.17 -27.24 12.79
C ALA A 205 16.21 -28.57 12.02
N GLN A 206 15.75 -28.59 10.77
CA GLN A 206 15.82 -29.76 9.90
C GLN A 206 17.27 -30.14 9.59
N HIS A 207 18.14 -29.17 9.31
CA HIS A 207 19.55 -29.44 9.07
C HIS A 207 20.24 -30.04 10.31
N LYS A 208 19.92 -29.55 11.52
CA LYS A 208 20.42 -30.15 12.77
C LYS A 208 19.93 -31.60 12.96
N LYS A 209 18.70 -31.89 12.56
CA LYS A 209 18.06 -33.19 12.76
C LYS A 209 18.48 -34.23 11.72
N PHE A 210 18.62 -33.83 10.46
CA PHE A 210 18.79 -34.72 9.32
C PHE A 210 20.11 -34.51 8.57
N GLY A 211 20.85 -33.43 8.85
CA GLY A 211 22.07 -33.06 8.14
C GLY A 211 21.78 -32.40 6.78
N GLU A 212 22.76 -32.46 5.88
CA GLU A 212 22.58 -32.08 4.47
C GLU A 212 21.66 -33.08 3.78
N GLN A 213 20.65 -32.60 3.03
CA GLN A 213 19.64 -33.43 2.37
C GLN A 213 19.75 -33.24 0.85
N ASN A 214 20.34 -34.22 0.16
CA ASN A 214 20.51 -34.24 -1.30
C ASN A 214 19.72 -35.40 -1.90
N HIS A 215 18.40 -35.42 -1.68
CA HIS A 215 17.50 -36.46 -2.19
C HIS A 215 17.23 -36.27 -3.69
N PRO A 216 16.96 -37.36 -4.44
CA PRO A 216 16.48 -37.24 -5.82
C PRO A 216 15.08 -36.60 -5.85
N ASP A 217 14.76 -35.85 -6.91
CA ASP A 217 13.47 -35.16 -7.06
C ASP A 217 12.27 -36.12 -7.14
N LEU A 218 12.51 -37.34 -7.62
CA LEU A 218 11.54 -38.44 -7.73
C LEU A 218 12.11 -39.69 -7.09
N ASP A 219 11.24 -40.59 -6.62
CA ASP A 219 11.65 -41.90 -6.13
C ASP A 219 12.44 -42.63 -7.24
N PRO A 220 13.68 -43.09 -6.99
CA PRO A 220 14.48 -43.83 -7.97
C PRO A 220 13.83 -45.13 -8.47
N HIS A 221 12.85 -45.66 -7.74
CA HIS A 221 12.10 -46.86 -8.14
C HIS A 221 10.96 -46.57 -9.13
N ASP A 222 10.55 -45.32 -9.27
CA ASP A 222 9.51 -44.92 -10.21
C ASP A 222 10.04 -44.77 -11.63
N PHE A 223 9.16 -44.97 -12.61
CA PHE A 223 9.43 -44.58 -13.99
C PHE A 223 9.19 -43.07 -14.13
N PRO A 224 10.21 -42.22 -14.37
CA PRO A 224 10.05 -40.77 -14.32
C PRO A 224 8.99 -40.25 -15.30
N SER A 225 8.85 -40.87 -16.46
CA SER A 225 7.82 -40.51 -17.44
C SER A 225 6.40 -40.79 -16.94
N VAL A 226 6.19 -41.88 -16.20
CA VAL A 226 4.89 -42.24 -15.64
C VAL A 226 4.55 -41.30 -14.47
N ALA A 227 5.48 -41.12 -13.53
CA ALA A 227 5.28 -40.25 -12.37
C ALA A 227 4.98 -38.80 -12.79
N ARG A 228 5.78 -38.24 -13.70
CA ARG A 228 5.58 -36.85 -14.17
C ARG A 228 4.29 -36.66 -14.95
N ASN A 229 3.86 -37.65 -15.74
CA ASN A 229 2.57 -37.58 -16.44
C ASN A 229 1.39 -37.61 -15.45
N GLU A 230 1.49 -38.41 -14.38
CA GLU A 230 0.50 -38.41 -13.30
C GLU A 230 0.46 -37.06 -12.57
N TYR A 231 1.61 -36.45 -12.29
CA TYR A 231 1.66 -35.11 -11.68
C TYR A 231 1.10 -34.03 -12.60
N ALA A 232 1.43 -34.05 -13.89
CA ALA A 232 0.86 -33.12 -14.87
C ALA A 232 -0.66 -33.24 -14.94
N PHE A 233 -1.19 -34.48 -14.96
CA PHE A 233 -2.63 -34.72 -14.93
C PHE A 233 -3.29 -34.15 -13.67
N ARG A 234 -2.63 -34.24 -12.51
CA ARG A 234 -3.13 -33.68 -11.25
C ARG A 234 -3.06 -32.15 -11.21
N ALA A 235 -1.99 -31.56 -11.75
CA ALA A 235 -1.88 -30.11 -11.93
C ALA A 235 -3.05 -29.58 -12.77
N ASP A 236 -3.28 -30.16 -13.95
CA ASP A 236 -4.41 -29.80 -14.83
C ASP A 236 -5.76 -29.94 -14.12
N ARG A 237 -5.93 -30.98 -13.30
CA ARG A 237 -7.16 -31.18 -12.52
C ARG A 237 -7.36 -30.09 -11.49
N TRP A 238 -6.33 -29.70 -10.74
CA TRP A 238 -6.42 -28.62 -9.75
C TRP A 238 -6.64 -27.27 -10.39
N LYS A 239 -5.99 -27.00 -11.52
CA LYS A 239 -6.23 -25.81 -12.35
C LYS A 239 -7.68 -25.71 -12.80
N GLN A 240 -8.29 -26.81 -13.25
CA GLN A 240 -9.71 -26.84 -13.60
C GLN A 240 -10.62 -26.61 -12.38
N ILE A 241 -10.27 -27.16 -11.22
CA ILE A 241 -11.00 -26.95 -9.96
C ILE A 241 -10.93 -25.47 -9.54
N ASN A 242 -9.74 -24.87 -9.56
CA ASN A 242 -9.52 -23.47 -9.21
C ASN A 242 -10.23 -22.53 -10.18
N THR A 243 -10.14 -22.80 -11.49
CA THR A 243 -10.89 -22.06 -12.52
C THR A 243 -12.39 -22.11 -12.26
N ARG A 244 -12.93 -23.29 -11.92
CA ARG A 244 -14.35 -23.46 -11.61
C ARG A 244 -14.76 -22.69 -10.34
N ARG A 245 -13.96 -22.81 -9.27
CA ARG A 245 -14.15 -22.07 -8.01
C ARG A 245 -14.15 -20.55 -8.23
N ALA A 246 -13.27 -20.05 -9.10
CA ALA A 246 -13.19 -18.64 -9.44
C ALA A 246 -14.38 -18.16 -10.30
N LYS A 247 -14.74 -18.93 -11.33
CA LYS A 247 -15.77 -18.55 -12.32
C LYS A 247 -17.19 -18.69 -11.80
N ASP A 248 -17.53 -19.86 -11.28
CA ASP A 248 -18.92 -20.22 -11.00
C ASP A 248 -19.40 -19.65 -9.65
N GLY A 249 -18.46 -19.17 -8.83
CA GLY A 249 -18.72 -18.90 -7.42
C GLY A 249 -19.10 -20.19 -6.68
N CYS A 250 -19.06 -20.18 -5.36
CA CYS A 250 -19.69 -21.25 -4.61
C CYS A 250 -21.20 -21.06 -4.74
N GLU A 251 -21.98 -22.15 -4.69
CA GLU A 251 -23.40 -22.06 -4.32
C GLU A 251 -23.61 -21.27 -3.01
N VAL A 252 -22.58 -21.17 -2.16
CA VAL A 252 -22.54 -20.33 -0.95
C VAL A 252 -22.73 -18.83 -1.24
N LYS A 253 -22.39 -18.31 -2.44
CA LYS A 253 -22.72 -16.92 -2.80
C LYS A 253 -24.22 -16.65 -2.83
N ASN A 254 -25.05 -17.68 -3.04
CA ASN A 254 -26.51 -17.55 -2.92
C ASN A 254 -26.99 -17.49 -1.46
N ARG A 255 -26.13 -17.81 -0.49
CA ARG A 255 -26.42 -17.72 0.96
C ARG A 255 -25.81 -16.47 1.60
N ASP A 256 -24.70 -15.97 1.06
CA ASP A 256 -24.09 -14.72 1.49
C ASP A 256 -23.38 -14.03 0.29
N PRO A 257 -23.98 -12.98 -0.29
CA PRO A 257 -23.44 -12.30 -1.46
C PRO A 257 -22.16 -11.49 -1.17
N GLU A 258 -21.79 -11.29 0.10
CA GLU A 258 -20.56 -10.58 0.47
C GLU A 258 -19.33 -11.50 0.54
N VAL A 259 -19.52 -12.82 0.49
CA VAL A 259 -18.39 -13.77 0.52
C VAL A 259 -17.61 -13.71 -0.79
N ALA A 260 -16.36 -13.28 -0.67
CA ALA A 260 -15.37 -13.20 -1.75
C ALA A 260 -15.17 -14.55 -2.47
N SER A 261 -14.44 -14.49 -3.58
CA SER A 261 -13.95 -15.62 -4.39
C SER A 261 -13.89 -16.97 -3.65
N CYS A 262 -14.41 -18.01 -4.29
CA CYS A 262 -14.40 -19.37 -3.74
C CYS A 262 -13.10 -20.13 -3.98
N THR A 263 -12.08 -19.44 -4.48
CA THR A 263 -10.73 -19.98 -4.50
C THR A 263 -10.24 -20.15 -3.06
N ALA A 264 -9.87 -21.39 -2.72
CA ALA A 264 -9.34 -21.74 -1.42
C ALA A 264 -7.86 -22.13 -1.55
N TRP A 265 -7.11 -21.89 -0.48
CA TRP A 265 -5.67 -22.07 -0.44
C TRP A 265 -5.20 -23.50 -0.72
N ASP A 266 -6.01 -24.50 -0.38
CA ASP A 266 -5.74 -25.92 -0.66
C ASP A 266 -5.54 -26.15 -2.17
N GLY A 267 -6.42 -25.58 -2.99
CA GLY A 267 -6.39 -25.75 -4.43
C GLY A 267 -5.24 -24.99 -5.07
N ILE A 268 -4.94 -23.78 -4.58
CA ILE A 268 -3.79 -23.01 -5.08
C ILE A 268 -2.50 -23.76 -4.77
N LEU A 269 -2.29 -24.19 -3.52
CA LEU A 269 -1.06 -24.89 -3.12
C LEU A 269 -0.88 -26.20 -3.88
N LEU A 270 -1.97 -26.99 -4.05
CA LEU A 270 -1.88 -28.27 -4.74
C LEU A 270 -1.64 -28.10 -6.25
N GLU A 271 -2.15 -27.05 -6.89
CA GLU A 271 -1.81 -26.71 -8.27
C GLU A 271 -0.29 -26.52 -8.42
N GLU A 272 0.29 -25.59 -7.65
CA GLU A 272 1.73 -25.29 -7.70
C GLU A 272 2.61 -26.52 -7.39
N VAL A 273 2.23 -27.33 -6.38
CA VAL A 273 2.99 -28.54 -6.01
C VAL A 273 3.01 -29.53 -7.16
N TYR A 274 1.88 -29.78 -7.82
CA TYR A 274 1.84 -30.73 -8.93
C TYR A 274 2.49 -30.20 -10.20
N GLU A 275 2.46 -28.89 -10.45
CA GLU A 275 3.22 -28.26 -11.54
C GLU A 275 4.74 -28.44 -11.30
N ALA A 276 5.23 -28.18 -10.09
CA ALA A 276 6.63 -28.38 -9.73
C ALA A 276 7.09 -29.85 -9.85
N LEU A 277 6.25 -30.82 -9.45
CA LEU A 277 6.58 -32.24 -9.56
C LEU A 277 6.51 -32.76 -11.01
N ALA A 278 5.74 -32.11 -11.89
CA ALA A 278 5.67 -32.46 -13.30
C ALA A 278 6.90 -31.98 -14.10
N GLU A 279 7.49 -30.85 -13.71
CA GLU A 279 8.52 -30.13 -14.49
C GLU A 279 9.87 -30.84 -14.56
N LYS A 280 10.33 -31.15 -15.78
CA LYS A 280 11.52 -31.94 -16.11
C LYS A 280 12.79 -31.12 -16.14
N ASP A 281 12.69 -29.86 -16.55
CA ASP A 281 13.81 -28.96 -16.62
C ASP A 281 14.18 -28.46 -15.21
N PRO A 282 15.42 -28.66 -14.72
CA PRO A 282 15.78 -28.30 -13.36
C PRO A 282 15.63 -26.81 -13.04
N GLU A 283 15.86 -25.91 -14.01
CA GLU A 283 15.72 -24.47 -13.78
C GLU A 283 14.25 -24.07 -13.66
N ALA A 284 13.40 -24.59 -14.55
CA ALA A 284 11.96 -24.42 -14.45
C ALA A 284 11.40 -25.05 -13.17
N GLN A 285 11.83 -26.26 -12.81
CA GLN A 285 11.38 -26.94 -11.58
C GLN A 285 11.75 -26.13 -10.34
N ARG A 286 12.95 -25.53 -10.30
CA ARG A 286 13.33 -24.61 -9.22
C ARG A 286 12.39 -23.40 -9.17
N ALA A 287 12.02 -22.83 -10.31
CA ALA A 287 11.09 -21.71 -10.35
C ALA A 287 9.73 -22.09 -9.76
N GLU A 288 9.18 -23.25 -10.13
CA GLU A 288 7.91 -23.75 -9.58
C GLU A 288 8.00 -24.05 -8.08
N LEU A 289 9.09 -24.63 -7.60
CA LEU A 289 9.30 -24.84 -6.16
C LEU A 289 9.35 -23.51 -5.38
N VAL A 290 9.86 -22.44 -5.98
CA VAL A 290 9.79 -21.09 -5.39
C VAL A 290 8.35 -20.59 -5.35
N GLN A 291 7.53 -20.85 -6.37
CA GLN A 291 6.10 -20.51 -6.35
C GLN A 291 5.36 -21.26 -5.22
N VAL A 292 5.63 -22.56 -5.06
CA VAL A 292 5.10 -23.37 -3.95
C VAL A 292 5.42 -22.74 -2.59
N ALA A 293 6.69 -22.37 -2.36
CA ALA A 293 7.12 -21.73 -1.12
C ALA A 293 6.42 -20.38 -0.88
N ALA A 294 6.27 -19.57 -1.94
CA ALA A 294 5.57 -18.28 -1.86
C ALA A 294 4.09 -18.44 -1.51
N VAL A 295 3.39 -19.41 -2.13
CA VAL A 295 1.98 -19.70 -1.82
C VAL A 295 1.82 -20.19 -0.40
N ALA A 296 2.70 -21.10 0.07
CA ALA A 296 2.67 -21.59 1.44
C ALA A 296 2.88 -20.46 2.47
N ALA A 297 3.89 -19.60 2.26
CA ALA A 297 4.13 -18.44 3.11
C ALA A 297 2.93 -17.47 3.14
N THR A 298 2.36 -17.17 1.97
CA THR A 298 1.18 -16.29 1.86
C THR A 298 -0.03 -16.88 2.60
N TRP A 299 -0.18 -18.20 2.57
CA TRP A 299 -1.25 -18.88 3.31
C TRP A 299 -1.05 -18.78 4.83
N VAL A 300 0.17 -18.95 5.34
CA VAL A 300 0.51 -18.75 6.77
C VAL A 300 0.17 -17.32 7.19
N GLU A 301 0.62 -16.31 6.44
CA GLU A 301 0.29 -14.92 6.77
C GLU A 301 -1.24 -14.67 6.75
N ALA A 302 -1.97 -15.33 5.83
CA ALA A 302 -3.42 -15.24 5.81
C ALA A 302 -4.06 -15.86 7.05
N ILE A 303 -3.47 -16.90 7.62
CA ILE A 303 -3.87 -17.46 8.93
C ILE A 303 -3.59 -16.41 10.02
N ASP A 304 -2.41 -15.81 10.05
CA ASP A 304 -2.02 -14.86 11.10
C ASP A 304 -2.90 -13.61 11.10
N ARG A 305 -3.24 -13.11 9.91
CA ARG A 305 -4.20 -12.00 9.74
C ARG A 305 -5.59 -12.38 10.28
N ARG A 306 -6.06 -13.60 10.03
CA ARG A 306 -7.37 -14.08 10.54
C ARG A 306 -7.35 -14.27 12.06
N SER A 307 -6.24 -14.72 12.62
CA SER A 307 -6.08 -14.96 14.05
C SER A 307 -5.77 -13.69 14.86
N GLY A 308 -5.58 -12.54 14.20
CA GLY A 308 -5.13 -11.30 14.85
C GLY A 308 -3.69 -11.35 15.38
N ALA A 309 -2.96 -12.43 15.09
CA ALA A 309 -1.59 -12.65 15.58
C ALA A 309 -0.59 -11.66 14.94
N GLY A 310 -0.88 -11.13 13.75
CA GLY A 310 -0.07 -10.11 13.08
C GLY A 310 -0.07 -8.72 13.71
N ASN A 311 -0.93 -8.46 14.71
CA ASN A 311 -0.97 -7.20 15.48
C ASN A 311 -0.41 -7.35 16.91
N GLY A 312 0.14 -8.52 17.27
CA GLY A 312 0.57 -8.85 18.62
C GLY A 312 1.99 -8.41 18.97
N GLY A 313 2.36 -7.16 18.68
CA GLY A 313 3.57 -6.54 19.23
C GLY A 313 3.37 -6.07 20.67
N ASP A 314 2.90 -6.94 21.58
CA ASP A 314 3.16 -6.85 23.02
C ASP A 314 2.56 -8.06 23.74
N ARG A 315 3.42 -9.02 24.07
CA ARG A 315 3.23 -9.95 25.20
C ARG A 315 4.58 -10.10 25.89
N GLY A 316 4.95 -9.07 26.64
CA GLY A 316 6.02 -9.04 27.62
C GLY A 316 5.56 -8.27 28.85
#